data_AF-A0A9E4EVJ8-F1
#
_entry.id   AF-A0A9E4EVJ8-F1
#
_cell.length_a   1.000
_cell.length_b   1.000
_cell.length_c   1.000
_cell.angle_alpha   90.00
_cell.angle_beta   90.00
_cell.angle_gamma   90.00
#
_symmetry.space_group_name_H-M   'P 1'
#
loop_
_entity.id
_entity.type
_entity.pdbx_description
1 polymer ?
#
loop_
_entity_poly.entity_id
_entity_poly.type
_entity_poly.pdbx_seq_one_letter_code
_entity_poly.pdbx_strand_id
1 'polypeptide(L)'
;KIGFEKPAYTLYLGRKSCPLSHPLAPEIIEAQTVADAFKRHSDEPHGLIAVEDRADLGLIDSPLRTRLRMDEPGDRPNWQFGQRREYEYVPTDQEEAS
;
A
#
# COMPACT_ATOMS: atom_id res chain seq x y z
N LYS A 1 14.86 -15.71 3.15
CA LYS A 1 15.05 -15.30 1.74
C LYS A 1 13.84 -14.46 1.38
N ILE A 2 14.00 -13.18 1.05
CA ILE A 2 12.88 -12.31 0.71
C ILE A 2 12.32 -12.80 -0.63
N GLY A 3 11.01 -13.06 -0.70
CA GLY A 3 10.37 -13.72 -1.84
C GLY A 3 10.55 -12.99 -3.18
N PHE A 4 10.90 -11.70 -3.14
CA PHE A 4 11.03 -10.84 -4.31
C PHE A 4 12.43 -10.82 -4.96
N GLU A 5 13.49 -11.20 -4.25
CA GLU A 5 14.87 -11.18 -4.80
C GLU A 5 15.11 -12.31 -5.82
N LYS A 6 14.53 -13.48 -5.55
CA LYS A 6 14.67 -14.70 -6.38
C LYS A 6 13.32 -15.42 -6.43
N PRO A 7 12.31 -14.85 -7.11
CA PRO A 7 10.95 -15.39 -7.10
C PRO A 7 10.91 -16.74 -7.83
N ALA A 8 10.17 -17.71 -7.28
CA ALA A 8 9.97 -19.02 -7.90
C ALA A 8 9.01 -18.97 -9.10
N TYR A 9 8.20 -17.92 -9.19
CA TYR A 9 7.25 -17.66 -10.28
C TYR A 9 7.55 -16.32 -10.94
N THR A 10 7.26 -16.21 -12.24
CA THR A 10 7.41 -14.94 -12.97
C THR A 10 6.51 -13.87 -12.37
N LEU A 11 7.09 -12.73 -11.99
CA LEU A 11 6.35 -11.57 -11.49
C LEU A 11 5.74 -10.76 -12.65
N TYR A 12 4.53 -10.26 -12.45
CA TYR A 12 3.82 -9.39 -13.40
C TYR A 12 2.81 -8.50 -12.66
N LEU A 13 2.44 -7.35 -13.23
CA LEU A 13 1.46 -6.43 -12.64
C LEU A 13 0.07 -6.66 -13.23
N GLY A 14 -0.72 -7.47 -12.52
CA GLY A 14 -2.11 -7.79 -12.90
C GLY A 14 -2.22 -8.84 -14.00
N ARG A 15 -1.86 -8.50 -15.24
CA ARG A 15 -1.91 -9.45 -16.38
C ARG A 15 -0.51 -9.97 -16.70
N LYS A 16 -0.41 -11.23 -17.15
CA LYS A 16 0.86 -11.85 -17.56
C LYS A 16 1.60 -11.09 -18.67
N SER A 17 0.86 -10.32 -19.48
CA SER A 17 1.42 -9.47 -20.54
C SER A 17 2.00 -8.14 -20.04
N CYS A 18 1.88 -7.82 -18.75
CA CYS A 18 2.35 -6.58 -18.16
C CYS A 18 3.59 -6.87 -17.28
N PRO A 19 4.80 -6.97 -17.87
CA PRO A 19 6.01 -7.25 -17.12
C PRO A 19 6.41 -6.07 -16.22
N LEU A 20 7.27 -6.33 -15.25
CA LEU A 20 7.90 -5.28 -14.44
C LEU A 20 8.89 -4.48 -15.30
N SER A 21 8.81 -3.15 -15.25
CA SER A 21 9.81 -2.26 -15.86
C SER A 21 11.03 -2.00 -14.97
N HIS A 22 10.92 -2.30 -13.67
CA HIS A 22 11.97 -2.17 -12.66
C HIS A 22 11.94 -3.39 -11.73
N PRO A 23 13.10 -3.88 -11.21
CA PRO A 23 13.12 -4.91 -10.18
C PRO A 23 12.20 -4.58 -8.99
N LEU A 24 11.41 -5.56 -8.55
CA LEU A 24 10.62 -5.46 -7.32
C LEU A 24 11.55 -5.71 -6.13
N ALA A 25 12.29 -4.68 -5.71
CA ALA A 25 13.27 -4.74 -4.63
C ALA A 25 12.79 -3.84 -3.48
N PRO A 26 11.86 -4.31 -2.62
CA PRO A 26 11.36 -3.49 -1.53
C PRO A 26 12.46 -3.20 -0.51
N GLU A 27 12.48 -1.97 -0.02
CA GLU A 27 13.28 -1.56 1.13
C GLU A 27 12.54 -1.87 2.43
N ILE A 28 13.24 -2.35 3.45
CA ILE A 28 12.67 -2.57 4.78
C ILE A 28 12.92 -1.33 5.63
N ILE A 29 11.85 -0.63 5.98
CA ILE A 29 11.91 0.61 6.77
C ILE A 29 11.17 0.39 8.08
N GLU A 30 11.87 0.56 9.20
CA GLU A 30 11.23 0.60 10.52
C GLU A 30 10.59 1.97 10.76
N ALA A 31 9.29 2.02 11.04
CA ALA A 31 8.56 3.24 11.34
C ALA A 31 7.34 2.93 12.23
N GLN A 32 6.79 3.97 12.87
CA GLN A 32 5.64 3.81 13.75
C GLN A 32 4.33 3.61 12.98
N THR A 33 4.26 4.14 11.75
CA THR A 33 3.08 4.14 10.89
C THR A 33 3.49 3.91 9.43
N VAL A 34 2.54 3.49 8.59
CA VAL A 34 2.74 3.33 7.15
C VAL A 34 3.02 4.68 6.48
N ALA A 35 2.37 5.75 6.93
CA ALA A 35 2.63 7.10 6.43
C ALA A 35 4.09 7.54 6.70
N ASP A 36 4.60 7.29 7.91
CA ASP A 36 5.99 7.59 8.27
C ASP A 36 6.99 6.77 7.45
N ALA A 37 6.68 5.50 7.17
CA ALA A 37 7.52 4.64 6.34
C ALA A 37 7.63 5.19 4.90
N PHE A 38 6.50 5.59 4.29
CA PHE A 38 6.51 6.17 2.95
C PHE A 38 7.21 7.54 2.90
N LYS A 39 7.02 8.38 3.92
CA LYS A 39 7.75 9.66 4.04
C LYS A 39 9.27 9.46 4.17
N ARG A 40 9.71 8.41 4.86
CA ARG A 40 11.14 8.08 4.98
C ARG A 40 11.72 7.49 3.69
N HIS A 41 10.91 6.77 2.90
CA HIS A 41 11.36 6.20 1.64
C HIS A 41 11.56 7.25 0.54
N SER A 42 10.72 8.29 0.51
CA SER A 42 10.76 9.35 -0.50
C SER A 42 10.38 10.68 0.14
N ASP A 43 11.21 11.70 -0.08
CA ASP A 43 10.98 13.06 0.42
C ASP A 43 9.71 13.68 -0.19
N GLU A 44 9.36 13.31 -1.42
CA GLU A 44 8.12 13.71 -2.09
C GLU A 44 7.25 12.46 -2.36
N PRO A 45 6.49 11.97 -1.37
CA PRO A 45 5.59 10.84 -1.58
C PRO A 45 4.40 11.30 -2.44
N HIS A 46 4.46 11.05 -3.74
CA HIS A 46 3.34 11.34 -4.63
C HIS A 46 2.24 10.27 -4.51
N GLY A 47 1.00 10.73 -4.41
CA GLY A 47 -0.18 9.89 -4.58
C GLY A 47 -0.99 9.67 -3.31
N LEU A 48 -1.63 8.50 -3.24
CA LEU A 48 -2.56 8.13 -2.19
C LEU A 48 -2.01 6.95 -1.40
N ILE A 49 -2.04 7.04 -0.08
CA ILE A 49 -1.84 5.91 0.82
C ILE A 49 -3.21 5.35 1.21
N ALA A 50 -3.42 4.06 0.98
CA ALA A 50 -4.63 3.35 1.38
C ALA A 50 -4.24 2.19 2.30
N VAL A 51 -4.86 2.13 3.48
CA VAL A 51 -4.58 1.10 4.49
C VAL A 51 -5.86 0.43 4.99
N GLU A 52 -5.76 -0.78 5.51
CA GLU A 52 -6.89 -1.54 6.06
C GLU A 52 -7.22 -1.12 7.49
N ASP A 53 -6.20 -0.85 8.31
CA ASP A 53 -6.36 -0.34 9.67
C ASP A 53 -6.07 1.16 9.70
N ARG A 54 -7.00 1.93 10.26
CA ARG A 54 -6.83 3.38 10.42
C ARG A 54 -5.62 3.70 11.31
N ALA A 55 -5.31 2.85 12.28
CA ALA A 55 -4.16 3.05 13.17
C ALA A 55 -2.82 3.08 12.41
N ASP A 56 -2.74 2.39 11.26
CA ASP A 56 -1.54 2.35 10.43
C ASP A 56 -1.22 3.70 9.77
N LEU A 57 -2.15 4.66 9.74
CA LEU A 57 -1.88 6.03 9.27
C LEU A 57 -1.31 6.93 10.37
N GLY A 58 -1.37 6.54 11.65
CA GLY A 58 -1.02 7.43 12.77
C GLY A 58 -1.93 8.64 12.95
N LEU A 59 -3.03 8.73 12.20
CA LEU A 59 -3.92 9.88 12.20
C LEU A 59 -4.90 9.80 13.36
N ILE A 60 -4.83 10.81 14.23
CA ILE A 60 -5.84 11.06 15.27
C ILE A 60 -7.12 11.61 14.62
N ASP A 61 -6.98 12.42 13.55
CA ASP A 61 -8.10 12.97 12.78
C ASP A 61 -8.53 12.09 11.60
N SER A 62 -9.76 12.28 11.14
CA SER A 62 -10.47 11.37 10.22
C SER A 62 -9.73 11.19 8.88
N PRO A 63 -9.70 9.97 8.31
CA PRO A 63 -9.14 9.74 6.98
C PRO A 63 -9.87 10.58 5.95
N LEU A 64 -9.18 10.98 4.88
CA LEU A 64 -9.75 11.78 3.79
C LEU A 64 -11.00 11.09 3.21
N ARG A 65 -10.94 9.76 3.09
CA ARG A 65 -12.03 8.94 2.60
C ARG A 65 -11.94 7.51 3.13
N THR A 66 -13.10 6.88 3.34
CA THR A 66 -13.21 5.44 3.56
C THR A 66 -13.89 4.81 2.34
N ARG A 67 -13.36 3.69 1.84
CA ARG A 67 -13.98 2.94 0.74
C ARG A 67 -14.17 1.47 1.10
N LEU A 68 -15.12 0.84 0.41
CA LEU A 68 -15.27 -0.60 0.38
C LEU A 68 -14.81 -1.11 -0.99
N ARG A 69 -13.86 -2.05 -0.99
CA ARG A 69 -13.30 -2.70 -2.16
C ARG A 69 -13.75 -4.16 -2.20
N MET A 70 -14.14 -4.64 -3.38
CA MET A 70 -14.46 -6.06 -3.58
C MET A 70 -13.21 -6.82 -4.01
N ASP A 71 -12.20 -6.83 -3.16
CA ASP A 71 -10.87 -7.40 -3.44
C ASP A 71 -10.31 -8.29 -2.31
N GLU A 72 -11.06 -8.51 -1.23
CA GLU A 72 -10.66 -9.44 -0.17
C GLU A 72 -10.60 -10.85 -0.77
N PRO A 73 -9.44 -11.54 -0.77
CA PRO A 73 -9.34 -12.87 -1.34
C PRO A 73 -10.09 -13.87 -0.45
N GLY A 74 -11.32 -14.23 -0.83
CA GLY A 74 -12.14 -15.21 -0.14
C GLY A 74 -11.80 -16.63 -0.58
N ASP A 75 -12.80 -17.34 -1.10
CA ASP A 75 -12.61 -18.68 -1.67
C ASP A 75 -11.84 -18.61 -2.99
N ARG A 76 -10.51 -18.76 -2.90
CA ARG A 76 -9.60 -18.72 -4.06
C ARG A 76 -9.86 -19.84 -5.08
N PRO A 77 -10.12 -21.11 -4.70
CA PRO A 77 -10.54 -22.14 -5.65
C PRO A 77 -11.76 -21.76 -6.47
N ASN A 78 -12.74 -21.10 -5.85
CA ASN A 78 -13.99 -20.69 -6.50
C ASN A 78 -13.98 -19.24 -7.02
N TRP A 79 -12.84 -18.55 -6.99
CA TRP A 79 -12.68 -17.17 -7.46
C TRP A 79 -13.67 -16.18 -6.83
N GLN A 80 -13.92 -16.32 -5.53
CA GLN A 80 -14.81 -15.43 -4.79
C GLN A 80 -14.02 -14.36 -4.05
N PHE A 81 -14.56 -13.14 -4.08
CA PHE A 81 -13.97 -11.97 -3.41
C PHE A 81 -14.97 -11.38 -2.41
N GLY A 82 -14.46 -10.96 -1.26
CA GLY A 82 -15.21 -10.28 -0.22
C GLY A 82 -15.02 -8.76 -0.25
N GLN A 83 -15.73 -8.09 0.64
CA GLN A 83 -15.56 -6.66 0.87
C GLN A 83 -14.42 -6.41 1.86
N ARG A 84 -13.47 -5.55 1.48
CA ARG A 84 -12.40 -5.02 2.31
C ARG A 84 -12.62 -3.53 2.50
N ARG A 85 -12.41 -3.03 3.71
CA ARG A 85 -12.46 -1.59 3.99
C ARG A 85 -11.06 -1.00 3.84
N GLU A 86 -10.95 0.11 3.14
CA GLU A 86 -9.70 0.88 3.05
C GLU A 86 -9.92 2.32 3.52
N TYR A 87 -8.93 2.85 4.23
CA TYR A 87 -8.84 4.23 4.68
C TYR A 87 -7.79 4.94 3.83
N GLU A 88 -8.21 5.99 3.14
CA GLU A 88 -7.40 6.74 2.18
C GLU A 88 -6.86 8.03 2.81
N TYR A 89 -5.58 8.30 2.58
CA TYR A 89 -4.88 9.52 2.98
C TYR A 89 -3.99 10.02 1.84
N VAL A 90 -3.93 11.34 1.66
CA VAL A 90 -2.96 11.98 0.75
C VAL A 90 -1.85 12.56 1.62
N PRO A 91 -0.62 12.07 1.54
CA PRO A 91 0.54 12.72 2.14
C PRO A 91 0.59 14.14 1.63
N THR A 92 0.28 15.10 2.51
CA THR A 92 0.40 16.51 2.19
C THR A 92 1.70 16.98 2.82
N ASP A 93 2.47 17.80 2.09
CA ASP A 93 3.54 18.59 2.67
C ASP A 93 2.92 19.65 3.59
N GLN A 94 2.49 19.24 4.78
CA GLN A 94 2.13 20.19 5.83
C GLN A 94 3.42 20.60 6.54
N GLU A 95 4.24 21.39 5.84
CA GLU A 95 4.91 22.52 6.47
C GLU A 95 3.92 23.69 6.47
N GLU A 96 2.96 23.67 7.39
CA GLU A 96 2.41 24.92 7.90
C GLU A 96 2.97 25.10 9.31
N ALA A 97 4.11 25.79 9.33
CA ALA A 97 4.54 26.53 10.50
C ALA A 97 3.37 27.35 11.05
N SER A 98 3.03 27.15 12.32
CA SER A 98 2.55 28.24 13.17
C SER A 98 2.74 27.93 14.64
#